data_AF-A0A8J8EFE6-F1
#
_entry.id   AF-A0A8J8EFE6-F1
#
_cell.length_a   1.000
_cell.length_b   1.000
_cell.length_c   1.000
_cell.angle_alpha   90.00
_cell.angle_beta   90.00
_cell.angle_gamma   90.00
#
_symmetry.space_group_name_H-M   'P 1'
#
loop_
_entity.id
_entity.type
_entity.pdbx_description
1 polymer ?
#
loop_
_entity_poly.entity_id
_entity_poly.type
_entity_poly.pdbx_seq_one_letter_code
_entity_poly.pdbx_strand_id
1 'polypeptide(L)'
;MAVEKLGEVFQFMDSIGFGETVLVEYTSPNYTLDFMVLLLKRYADDRGYPFVVDDHLDTLHVINEHLKFFGVRGIFDDAFVLKTGLFYKGLKA
;
A
#
# COMPACT_ATOMS: atom_id res chain seq x y z
N MET A 1 17.94 -15.44 -1.64
CA MET A 1 17.56 -14.62 -2.81
C MET A 1 16.32 -13.74 -2.60
N ALA A 2 15.08 -14.25 -2.57
CA ALA A 2 13.90 -13.37 -2.47
C ALA A 2 13.79 -12.62 -1.11
N VAL A 3 14.15 -13.30 -0.02
CA VAL A 3 14.17 -12.72 1.34
C VAL A 3 15.27 -11.66 1.48
N GLU A 4 16.43 -11.88 0.89
CA GLU A 4 17.53 -10.89 0.88
C GLU A 4 17.12 -9.61 0.14
N LYS A 5 16.44 -9.74 -1.01
CA LYS A 5 15.92 -8.60 -1.78
C LYS A 5 14.85 -7.79 -1.04
N LEU A 6 14.00 -8.44 -0.24
CA LEU A 6 13.05 -7.74 0.64
C LEU A 6 13.79 -6.93 1.72
N GLY A 7 14.88 -7.48 2.25
CA GLY A 7 15.76 -6.78 3.18
C GLY A 7 16.36 -5.51 2.59
N GLU A 8 16.80 -5.55 1.33
CA GLU A 8 17.32 -4.36 0.63
C GLU A 8 16.26 -3.25 0.49
N VAL A 9 15.01 -3.61 0.16
CA VAL A 9 13.92 -2.61 0.06
C VAL A 9 13.59 -2.02 1.42
N PHE A 10 13.63 -2.82 2.50
CA PHE A 10 13.41 -2.32 3.85
C PHE A 10 14.55 -1.39 4.29
N GLN A 11 15.80 -1.72 3.96
CA GLN A 11 16.93 -0.83 4.19
C GLN A 11 16.82 0.49 3.42
N PHE A 12 16.32 0.44 2.18
CA PHE A 12 16.00 1.65 1.44
C PHE A 12 14.91 2.47 2.16
N MET A 13 13.83 1.84 2.62
CA MET A 13 12.78 2.52 3.38
C MET A 13 13.29 3.13 4.69
N ASP A 14 14.24 2.48 5.36
CA ASP A 14 14.89 2.98 6.58
C ASP A 14 15.74 4.21 6.34
N SER A 15 16.24 4.39 5.11
CA SER A 15 17.07 5.52 4.74
C SER A 15 16.28 6.80 4.45
N ILE A 16 14.95 6.69 4.26
CA ILE A 16 14.07 7.83 3.99
C ILE A 16 13.93 8.67 5.26
N GLY A 17 14.23 9.96 5.16
CA GLY A 17 14.08 10.92 6.25
C GLY A 17 12.61 11.21 6.57
N PHE A 18 12.32 11.48 7.85
CA PHE A 18 10.99 11.91 8.26
C PHE A 18 10.60 13.22 7.55
N GLY A 19 9.43 13.22 6.90
CA GLY A 19 8.91 14.36 6.13
C GLY A 19 9.34 14.38 4.66
N GLU A 20 10.17 13.43 4.22
CA GLU A 20 10.45 13.25 2.80
C GLU A 20 9.26 12.63 2.06
N THR A 21 9.16 12.94 0.76
CA THR A 21 8.15 12.39 -0.14
C THR A 21 8.82 11.49 -1.15
N VAL A 22 8.37 10.24 -1.22
CA VAL A 22 8.81 9.30 -2.25
C VAL A 22 7.75 9.22 -3.35
N LEU A 23 8.18 9.46 -4.59
CA LEU A 23 7.35 9.25 -5.76
C LEU A 23 7.58 7.83 -6.31
N VAL A 24 6.51 7.05 -6.40
CA VAL A 24 6.54 5.71 -7.02
C VAL A 24 5.93 5.81 -8.40
N GLU A 25 6.77 5.75 -9.42
CA GLU A 25 6.34 5.71 -10.81
C GLU A 25 6.13 4.27 -11.27
N TYR A 26 5.01 4.01 -11.92
CA TYR A 26 4.70 2.71 -12.49
C TYR A 26 3.97 2.89 -13.83
N THR A 27 4.01 1.84 -14.65
CA THR A 27 3.30 1.80 -15.93
C THR A 27 2.17 0.79 -15.87
N SER A 28 1.11 1.03 -16.64
CA SER A 28 -0.01 0.10 -16.81
C SER A 28 0.10 -0.60 -18.17
N PRO A 29 -0.35 -1.87 -18.31
CA PRO A 29 -1.04 -2.70 -17.32
C PRO A 29 -0.11 -3.68 -16.57
N ASN A 30 0.02 -3.53 -15.25
CA ASN A 30 0.61 -4.55 -14.36
C ASN A 30 0.19 -4.32 -12.90
N TYR A 31 0.52 -5.27 -12.02
CA TYR A 31 0.18 -5.27 -10.60
C TYR A 31 1.27 -4.65 -9.69
N THR A 32 2.18 -3.84 -10.25
CA THR A 32 3.28 -3.27 -9.47
C THR A 32 2.74 -2.41 -8.33
N LEU A 33 1.72 -1.58 -8.59
CA LEU A 33 1.12 -0.75 -7.57
C LEU A 33 0.54 -1.59 -6.41
N ASP A 34 -0.17 -2.66 -6.72
CA ASP A 34 -0.83 -3.53 -5.75
C ASP A 34 0.19 -4.17 -4.79
N PHE A 35 1.26 -4.73 -5.35
CA PHE A 35 2.33 -5.34 -4.56
C PHE A 35 3.19 -4.32 -3.83
N MET A 36 3.38 -3.12 -4.38
CA MET A 36 4.07 -2.03 -3.69
C MET A 36 3.30 -1.56 -2.47
N VAL A 37 1.98 -1.36 -2.58
CA VAL A 37 1.15 -0.95 -1.43
C VAL A 37 1.09 -2.06 -0.38
N LEU A 38 1.03 -3.33 -0.79
CA LEU A 38 1.16 -4.47 0.12
C LEU A 38 2.50 -4.49 0.86
N LEU A 39 3.60 -4.22 0.15
CA LEU A 39 4.94 -4.17 0.74
C LEU A 39 5.06 -3.03 1.76
N LEU A 40 4.52 -1.85 1.45
CA LEU A 40 4.52 -0.69 2.34
C LEU A 40 3.72 -0.95 3.61
N LYS A 41 2.54 -1.59 3.50
CA LYS A 41 1.75 -1.99 4.68
C LYS A 41 2.53 -2.97 5.55
N ARG A 42 3.13 -4.00 4.95
CA ARG A 42 3.97 -4.95 5.68
C ARG A 42 5.14 -4.27 6.39
N TYR A 43 5.82 -3.35 5.72
CA TYR A 43 6.90 -2.58 6.33
C TYR A 43 6.41 -1.76 7.53
N ALA A 44 5.28 -1.08 7.39
CA ALA A 44 4.68 -0.33 8.49
C ALA A 44 4.35 -1.24 9.68
N ASP A 45 3.73 -2.39 9.43
CA ASP A 45 3.38 -3.37 10.46
C ASP A 45 4.61 -3.93 11.18
N ASP A 46 5.63 -4.34 10.43
CA ASP A 46 6.88 -4.88 10.96
C ASP A 46 7.64 -3.86 11.83
N ARG A 47 7.42 -2.56 11.60
CA ARG A 47 8.03 -1.46 12.36
C ARG A 47 7.11 -0.82 13.39
N GLY A 48 5.87 -1.28 13.50
CA GLY A 48 4.87 -0.69 14.39
C GLY A 48 4.51 0.75 14.05
N TYR A 49 4.62 1.15 12.77
CA TYR A 49 4.21 2.46 12.31
C TYR A 49 2.72 2.50 11.98
N PRO A 50 2.01 3.59 12.28
CA PRO A 50 0.64 3.76 11.82
C PRO A 50 0.62 3.83 10.30
N PHE A 51 -0.30 3.10 9.67
CA PHE A 51 -0.48 3.12 8.23
C PHE A 51 -1.69 3.98 7.86
N VAL A 52 -1.43 5.05 7.11
CA VAL A 52 -2.43 6.02 6.66
C VAL A 52 -2.48 6.01 5.15
N VAL A 53 -3.68 5.93 4.57
CA VAL A 53 -3.90 5.97 3.13
C VAL A 53 -4.77 7.16 2.78
N ASP A 54 -4.27 8.04 1.93
CA ASP A 54 -5.12 8.95 1.15
C ASP A 54 -5.62 8.18 -0.07
N ASP A 55 -6.88 7.75 -0.01
CA ASP A 55 -7.50 6.98 -1.08
C ASP A 55 -8.23 7.89 -2.04
N HIS A 56 -7.52 8.23 -3.12
CA HIS A 56 -8.02 9.04 -4.20
C HIS A 56 -8.87 8.21 -5.17
N LEU A 57 -10.14 8.61 -5.36
CA LEU A 57 -11.07 7.99 -6.32
C LEU A 57 -11.25 6.46 -6.16
N ASP A 58 -11.28 5.97 -4.92
CA ASP A 58 -11.47 4.54 -4.58
C ASP A 58 -10.37 3.61 -5.18
N THR A 59 -9.16 4.12 -5.35
CA THR A 59 -8.01 3.34 -5.82
C THR A 59 -7.65 2.20 -4.86
N LEU A 60 -7.76 2.41 -3.54
CA LEU A 60 -7.48 1.36 -2.55
C LEU A 60 -8.46 0.19 -2.69
N HIS A 61 -9.72 0.45 -3.05
CA HIS A 61 -10.69 -0.61 -3.31
C HIS A 61 -10.26 -1.49 -4.50
N VAL A 62 -9.81 -0.87 -5.60
CA VAL A 62 -9.31 -1.60 -6.77
C VAL A 62 -8.12 -2.48 -6.41
N ILE A 63 -7.17 -1.95 -5.65
CA ILE A 63 -6.02 -2.70 -5.13
C ILE A 63 -6.49 -3.89 -4.27
N ASN A 64 -7.48 -3.67 -3.39
CA ASN A 64 -8.06 -4.73 -2.57
C ASN A 64 -8.69 -5.85 -3.40
N GLU A 65 -9.45 -5.50 -4.45
CA GLU A 65 -10.03 -6.50 -5.35
C GLU A 65 -8.95 -7.28 -6.12
N HIS A 66 -7.89 -6.61 -6.57
CA HIS A 66 -6.78 -7.28 -7.22
C HIS A 66 -6.08 -8.28 -6.28
N LEU A 67 -5.75 -7.85 -5.07
CA LEU A 67 -5.06 -8.66 -4.07
C LEU A 67 -5.90 -9.88 -3.62
N LYS A 68 -7.24 -9.78 -3.65
CA LYS A 68 -8.13 -10.92 -3.41
C LYS A 68 -7.94 -12.06 -4.41
N PHE A 69 -7.61 -11.77 -5.68
CA PHE A 69 -7.28 -12.81 -6.66
C PHE A 69 -6.01 -13.57 -6.31
N PHE A 70 -5.09 -12.96 -5.55
CA PHE A 70 -3.87 -13.58 -5.05
C PHE A 70 -4.02 -14.18 -3.64
N GLY A 71 -5.24 -14.21 -3.09
CA GLY A 71 -5.53 -14.79 -1.78
C GLY A 71 -5.21 -13.88 -0.59
N VAL A 72 -4.83 -12.63 -0.82
CA VAL A 72 -4.59 -11.64 0.24
C VAL A 72 -5.91 -10.95 0.59
N ARG A 73 -6.28 -10.93 1.87
CA ARG A 73 -7.55 -10.37 2.37
C ARG A 73 -7.34 -9.67 3.70
N GLY A 74 -8.09 -8.58 3.91
CA GLY A 74 -8.15 -7.86 5.18
C GLY A 74 -6.85 -7.16 5.61
N ILE A 75 -5.88 -7.02 4.70
CA ILE A 75 -4.55 -6.50 5.04
C ILE A 75 -4.55 -5.01 5.38
N PHE A 76 -5.57 -4.26 4.95
CA PHE A 76 -5.73 -2.83 5.25
C PHE A 76 -6.92 -2.54 6.16
N ASP A 77 -7.51 -3.54 6.83
CA ASP A 77 -8.70 -3.37 7.69
C ASP A 77 -8.42 -2.44 8.90
N ASP A 78 -7.15 -2.36 9.31
CA ASP A 78 -6.65 -1.51 10.40
C ASP A 78 -6.06 -0.18 9.91
N ALA A 79 -6.01 0.05 8.59
CA ALA A 79 -5.46 1.28 8.03
C ALA A 79 -6.38 2.48 8.31
N PHE A 80 -5.80 3.63 8.63
CA PHE A 80 -6.56 4.88 8.66
C PHE A 80 -6.71 5.42 7.24
N VAL A 81 -7.93 5.40 6.70
CA VAL A 81 -8.18 5.79 5.30
C VAL A 81 -8.89 7.14 5.25
N LEU A 82 -8.23 8.12 4.62
CA LEU A 82 -8.83 9.38 4.21
C LEU A 82 -9.30 9.24 2.76
N LYS A 83 -10.60 9.28 2.53
CA LYS A 83 -11.16 9.25 1.17
C LYS A 83 -11.09 10.64 0.56
N THR A 84 -10.45 10.78 -0.60
CA THR A 84 -10.41 12.03 -1.36
C THR A 84 -11.06 11.84 -2.74
N GLY A 85 -11.97 12.75 -3.08
CA GLY A 85 -12.74 12.69 -4.33
C GLY A 85 -14.11 12.03 -4.19
N LEU A 86 -14.30 10.88 -4.86
CA LEU A 86 -15.62 10.27 -5.07
C LEU A 86 -16.24 9.78 -3.75
N PHE A 87 -17.41 10.30 -3.40
CA PHE A 87 -18.24 9.80 -2.30
C PHE A 87 -19.28 8.82 -2.85
N TYR A 88 -18.93 7.54 -3.00
CA TYR A 88 -19.93 6.50 -3.24
C TYR A 88 -20.30 5.80 -1.93
N LYS A 89 -21.53 6.02 -1.44
CA LYS A 89 -22.05 5.50 -0.15
C LYS A 89 -22.14 3.96 -0.04
N GLY A 90 -21.64 3.21 -1.02
CA GLY A 90 -21.77 1.75 -1.12
C GLY A 90 -20.50 0.95 -0.85
N LEU A 91 -19.33 1.59 -0.77
CA LEU A 91 -18.05 0.90 -0.64
C LEU A 91 -17.48 1.10 0.78
N LYS A 92 -17.56 0.04 1.59
CA LYS A 92 -16.67 -0.08 2.75
C LYS A 92 -15.29 -0.49 2.23
N ALA A 93 -14.25 0.09 2.83
CA ALA A 93 -12.87 -0.32 2.62
C ALA A 93 -12.72 -1.84 2.79
#